data_AF-A0A5Y2QQV5-F1
#
_entry.id   AF-A0A5Y2QQV5-F1
#
_cell.length_a   1.000
_cell.length_b   1.000
_cell.length_c   1.000
_cell.angle_alpha   90.00
_cell.angle_beta   90.00
_cell.angle_gamma   90.00
#
_symmetry.space_group_name_H-M   'P 1'
#
loop_
_entity.id
_entity.type
_entity.pdbx_description
1 polymer ?
#
loop_
_entity_poly.entity_id
_entity_poly.type
_entity_poly.pdbx_seq_one_letter_code
_entity_poly.pdbx_strand_id
1 'polypeptide(L)'
;MSRYQHKKGQIKDNAIEALLHDPLFRQRVEKNKKGKGSYLRKGKHGNRGNWEASGKKVSDFFTTGLLLIKNGYFVLSADRGFRLITLPL
;
A
#
# COMPACT_ATOMS: atom_id res chain seq x y z
N MET A 1 36.30 -14.55 24.68
CA MET A 1 35.59 -15.07 23.49
C MET A 1 34.92 -16.40 23.83
N SER A 2 33.69 -16.62 23.38
CA SER A 2 32.99 -17.90 23.55
C SER A 2 33.46 -18.95 22.54
N ARG A 3 33.54 -20.22 22.95
CA ARG A 3 33.94 -21.35 22.08
C ARG A 3 32.72 -21.98 21.39
N TYR A 4 32.88 -22.40 20.14
CA TYR A 4 31.84 -23.11 19.39
C TYR A 4 31.77 -24.60 19.79
N GLN A 5 30.55 -25.15 19.93
CA GLN A 5 30.30 -26.56 20.23
C GLN A 5 29.91 -27.32 18.96
N HIS A 6 30.81 -28.17 18.46
CA HIS A 6 30.59 -28.99 17.26
C HIS A 6 29.89 -30.31 17.57
N LYS A 7 29.30 -30.97 16.55
CA LYS A 7 28.50 -32.19 16.70
C LYS A 7 29.26 -33.49 16.48
N LYS A 8 30.54 -33.44 16.11
CA LYS A 8 31.36 -34.62 15.77
C LYS A 8 31.78 -35.49 16.97
N GLY A 9 31.48 -35.09 18.21
CA GLY A 9 31.96 -35.77 19.41
C GLY A 9 33.46 -35.50 19.66
N GLN A 10 34.18 -36.46 20.25
CA GLN A 10 35.63 -36.35 20.42
C GLN A 10 36.34 -36.54 19.08
N ILE A 11 37.07 -35.51 18.64
CA ILE A 11 37.86 -35.57 17.41
C ILE A 11 39.19 -36.23 17.71
N LYS A 12 39.54 -37.30 16.98
CA LYS A 12 40.75 -38.10 17.23
C LYS A 12 41.92 -37.69 16.33
N ASP A 13 41.66 -37.54 15.04
CA ASP A 13 42.71 -37.33 14.04
C ASP A 13 42.78 -35.85 13.62
N ASN A 14 41.93 -35.41 12.68
CA ASN A 14 41.97 -34.07 12.11
C ASN A 14 40.81 -33.18 12.56
N ALA A 15 41.14 -32.13 13.31
CA ALA A 15 40.16 -31.15 13.81
C ALA A 15 39.51 -30.33 12.69
N ILE A 16 40.27 -29.91 11.67
CA ILE A 16 39.77 -29.03 10.62
C ILE A 16 38.81 -29.79 9.71
N GLU A 17 39.18 -31.00 9.31
CA GLU A 17 38.34 -31.86 8.47
C GLU A 17 37.04 -32.27 9.19
N ALA A 18 37.12 -32.58 10.48
CA ALA A 18 35.94 -32.84 11.29
C ALA A 18 34.99 -31.63 11.31
N LEU A 19 35.53 -30.43 11.48
CA LEU A 19 34.74 -29.19 11.43
C LEU A 19 34.20 -28.89 10.03
N LEU A 20 34.96 -29.15 8.98
CA LEU A 20 34.53 -28.94 7.59
C LEU A 20 33.25 -29.74 7.28
N HIS A 21 33.14 -30.96 7.82
CA HIS A 21 31.95 -31.79 7.69
C HIS A 21 30.88 -31.56 8.78
N ASP A 22 31.06 -30.55 9.64
CA ASP A 22 30.09 -30.13 10.64
C ASP A 22 29.09 -29.11 10.05
N PRO A 23 27.83 -29.02 10.56
CA PRO A 23 26.85 -28.06 10.04
C PRO A 23 27.29 -26.60 10.08
N LEU A 24 28.30 -26.27 10.88
CA LEU A 24 28.94 -24.95 10.87
C LEU A 24 29.36 -24.51 9.46
N PHE A 25 29.98 -25.42 8.70
CA PHE A 25 30.52 -25.16 7.36
C PHE A 25 29.68 -25.78 6.24
N ARG A 26 28.36 -25.79 6.41
CA ARG A 26 27.45 -26.23 5.35
C ARG A 26 27.45 -25.27 4.17
N GLN A 27 27.18 -25.82 2.98
CA GLN A 27 26.89 -25.01 1.80
C GLN A 27 25.71 -24.08 2.08
N ARG A 28 25.88 -22.80 1.74
CA ARG A 28 24.83 -21.78 1.83
C ARG A 28 24.37 -21.46 0.42
N VAL A 29 23.06 -21.58 0.20
CA VAL A 29 22.42 -21.19 -1.05
C VAL A 29 21.66 -19.90 -0.78
N GLU A 30 22.02 -18.83 -1.49
CA GLU A 30 21.29 -17.58 -1.42
C GLU A 30 19.97 -17.70 -2.20
N LYS A 31 18.90 -17.10 -1.66
CA LYS A 31 17.64 -17.01 -2.39
C LYS A 31 17.75 -15.94 -3.48
N ASN A 32 17.59 -16.37 -4.72
CA ASN A 32 17.52 -15.48 -5.87
C ASN A 32 16.28 -14.58 -5.81
N LYS A 33 16.42 -13.34 -6.27
CA LYS A 33 15.30 -12.37 -6.35
C LYS A 33 14.38 -12.60 -7.55
N LYS A 34 14.85 -13.30 -8.59
CA LYS A 34 14.11 -13.58 -9.83
C LYS A 34 14.42 -14.98 -10.34
N GLY A 35 13.45 -15.61 -11.00
CA GLY A 35 13.58 -16.92 -11.63
C GLY A 35 13.02 -18.08 -10.78
N LYS A 36 13.59 -19.28 -10.93
CA LYS A 36 13.14 -20.47 -10.19
C LYS A 36 13.35 -20.29 -8.69
N GLY A 37 12.31 -20.51 -7.89
CA GLY A 37 12.38 -20.41 -6.43
C GLY A 37 12.39 -18.98 -5.87
N SER A 38 12.19 -17.95 -6.70
CA SER A 38 12.23 -16.55 -6.25
C SER A 38 10.89 -16.01 -5.73
N TYR A 39 9.78 -16.75 -5.87
CA TYR A 39 8.47 -16.30 -5.43
C TYR A 39 8.39 -16.19 -3.90
N LEU A 40 7.93 -15.04 -3.41
CA LEU A 40 7.72 -14.75 -1.99
C LEU A 40 6.25 -14.38 -1.77
N ARG A 41 5.56 -15.08 -0.86
CA ARG A 41 4.15 -14.81 -0.54
C ARG A 41 3.92 -13.40 0.02
N LYS A 42 4.89 -12.88 0.77
CA LYS A 42 4.91 -11.52 1.31
C LYS A 42 6.33 -10.96 1.16
N GLY A 43 6.45 -9.77 0.58
CA GLY A 43 7.72 -9.04 0.52
C GLY A 43 8.13 -8.45 1.87
N LYS A 44 9.36 -7.92 1.95
CA LYS A 44 9.89 -7.27 3.17
C LYS A 44 9.00 -6.11 3.65
N HIS A 45 8.54 -5.30 2.71
CA HIS A 45 7.51 -4.30 2.93
C HIS A 45 6.24 -4.85 2.28
N GLY A 46 5.32 -5.36 3.11
CA GLY A 46 4.03 -5.84 2.62
C GLY A 46 3.27 -4.72 1.90
N ASN A 47 2.20 -5.08 1.20
CA ASN A 47 1.32 -4.11 0.55
C ASN A 47 0.84 -3.12 1.62
N ARG A 48 1.36 -1.89 1.57
CA ARG A 48 0.88 -0.80 2.42
C ARG A 48 -0.58 -0.58 2.01
N GLY A 49 -1.49 -0.83 2.95
CA GLY A 49 -2.91 -0.57 2.78
C GLY A 49 -3.15 0.94 2.74
N ASN A 50 -2.80 1.58 1.63
CA ASN A 50 -3.32 2.91 1.27
C ASN A 50 -4.32 2.76 0.12
N TRP A 51 -5.08 1.66 0.10
CA TRP A 51 -6.35 1.58 -0.62
C TRP A 51 -7.46 2.20 0.23
N GLU A 52 -7.14 3.26 0.98
CA GLU A 52 -8.16 4.11 1.54
C GLU A 52 -8.88 4.76 0.36
N ALA A 53 -10.17 4.42 0.29
CA ALA A 53 -11.11 4.91 -0.69
C ALA A 53 -10.81 6.37 -1.04
N SER A 54 -10.73 6.66 -2.34
CA SER A 54 -11.08 7.98 -2.84
C SER A 54 -12.58 8.21 -2.56
N GLY A 55 -12.95 8.33 -1.29
CA GLY A 55 -14.16 9.00 -0.84
C GLY A 55 -13.92 10.50 -0.90
N LYS A 56 -13.52 11.00 -2.08
CA LYS A 56 -13.66 12.43 -2.35
C LYS A 56 -15.17 12.67 -2.41
N LYS A 57 -15.66 13.10 -1.26
CA LYS A 57 -16.97 13.68 -1.02
C LYS A 57 -17.34 14.53 -2.23
N VAL A 58 -18.49 14.20 -2.81
CA VAL A 58 -19.15 15.02 -3.82
C VAL A 58 -19.18 16.44 -3.26
N SER A 59 -18.58 17.38 -3.97
CA SER A 59 -18.80 18.81 -3.71
C SER A 59 -20.20 19.16 -4.21
N ASP A 60 -21.22 18.67 -3.52
CA ASP A 60 -22.59 19.15 -3.64
C ASP A 60 -22.65 20.52 -2.98
N PHE A 61 -22.12 21.56 -3.61
CA PHE A 61 -22.36 22.92 -3.11
C PHE A 61 -22.35 24.06 -4.14
N PHE A 62 -22.23 23.82 -5.47
CA PHE A 62 -22.17 24.96 -6.40
C PHE A 62 -22.81 24.83 -7.79
N THR A 63 -23.57 23.78 -8.13
CA THR A 63 -24.06 23.63 -9.53
C THR A 63 -25.57 23.57 -9.73
N THR A 64 -26.40 23.60 -8.68
CA THR A 64 -27.87 23.63 -8.82
C THR A 64 -28.49 24.99 -8.51
N GLY A 65 -27.70 26.07 -8.57
CA GLY A 65 -28.19 27.40 -8.90
C GLY A 65 -28.41 27.50 -10.40
N LEU A 66 -29.33 26.69 -10.94
CA LEU A 66 -29.74 26.68 -12.34
C LEU A 66 -30.42 28.02 -12.65
N LEU A 67 -29.60 29.04 -12.93
CA LEU A 67 -30.02 30.34 -13.41
C LEU A 67 -30.46 30.17 -14.87
N LEU A 68 -31.69 29.70 -15.06
CA LEU A 68 -32.29 29.55 -16.38
C LEU A 68 -32.69 30.94 -16.89
N ILE A 69 -31.75 31.65 -17.51
CA ILE A 69 -32.05 32.86 -18.26
C ILE A 69 -32.75 32.43 -19.55
N LYS A 70 -34.07 32.55 -19.59
CA LYS A 70 -34.82 32.59 -20.86
C LYS A 70 -35.68 33.85 -20.88
N ASN A 71 -35.36 34.73 -21.82
CA ASN A 71 -36.20 35.83 -22.29
C ASN A 71 -36.60 36.89 -21.24
N GLY A 72 -35.60 37.41 -20.50
CA GLY A 72 -35.72 38.72 -19.83
C GLY A 72 -36.36 38.74 -18.43
N TYR A 73 -36.65 37.59 -17.82
CA TYR A 73 -37.20 37.52 -16.46
C TYR A 73 -36.29 36.66 -15.56
N PHE A 74 -35.84 37.22 -14.43
CA PHE A 74 -35.10 36.50 -13.40
C PHE A 74 -36.09 35.82 -12.44
N VAL A 75 -35.97 34.50 -12.28
CA VAL A 75 -36.76 33.71 -11.32
C VAL A 75 -35.82 33.10 -10.30
N LEU A 76 -35.98 33.49 -9.03
CA LEU A 76 -35.30 32.87 -7.89
C LEU A 76 -36.27 31.86 -7.26
N SER A 77 -35.81 30.62 -7.08
CA SER A 77 -36.53 29.61 -6.30
C SER A 77 -36.10 29.71 -4.84
N ALA A 78 -37.00 30.15 -3.97
CA ALA A 78 -36.80 30.14 -2.52
C ALA A 78 -37.99 29.43 -1.86
N ASP A 79 -37.69 28.35 -1.12
CA ASP A 79 -38.58 27.53 -0.28
C ASP A 79 -40.08 27.52 -0.62
N ARG A 80 -40.42 26.69 -1.62
CA ARG A 80 -41.78 26.31 -2.03
C ARG A 80 -42.64 27.44 -2.64
N GLY A 81 -42.04 28.31 -3.44
CA GLY A 81 -42.78 29.14 -4.40
C GLY A 81 -41.88 29.91 -5.37
N PHE A 82 -42.32 30.08 -6.61
CA PHE A 82 -41.64 30.91 -7.60
C PHE A 82 -42.11 32.36 -7.48
N ARG A 83 -41.18 33.32 -7.33
CA ARG A 83 -41.48 34.75 -7.33
C ARG A 83 -40.76 35.44 -8.48
N LEU A 84 -41.49 36.27 -9.24
CA LEU A 84 -40.92 37.14 -10.28
C LEU A 84 -40.36 38.39 -9.60
N ILE A 85 -39.12 38.75 -9.94
CA ILE A 85 -38.50 40.00 -9.49
C ILE A 85 -38.41 40.93 -10.71
N THR A 86 -39.04 42.09 -10.63
CA THR A 86 -38.87 43.19 -11.58
C THR A 86 -37.92 44.21 -10.95
N LEU A 87 -36.83 44.57 -11.64
CA LEU A 87 -35.96 45.66 -11.23
C LEU A 87 -36.53 46.98 -11.75
N PRO A 88 -36.53 48.07 -10.94
CA PRO A 88 -36.68 49.40 -11.50
C PRO A 88 -35.41 49.75 -12.31
N LEU A 89 -35.61 50.40 -13.45
CA LEU A 89 -34.55 50.89 -14.36
C LEU A 89 -33.52 51.77 -13.64
#